data_AF-B9X0R5-F1
#
_entry.id   AF-B9X0R5-F1
#
_cell.length_a   1.000
_cell.length_b   1.000
_cell.length_c   1.000
_cell.angle_alpha   90.00
_cell.angle_beta   90.00
_cell.angle_gamma   90.00
#
_symmetry.space_group_name_H-M   'P 1'
#
loop_
_entity.id
_entity.type
_entity.pdbx_description
1 polymer ?
#
loop_
_entity_poly.entity_id
_entity_poly.type
_entity_poly.pdbx_seq_one_letter_code
_entity_poly.pdbx_strand_id
1 'polypeptide(L)'
;SSTLVTAGVYLLIRFNMLLLDFFFLKLLLLLSGLTMMMAGISANYEFDMKKIIALSTLSQLGLMMSILSMGFGDLAFYHLLTHAMFKALLFMCAGMIIHMMNDNQDIRFMGGLSIYIPMTSLCLNISNLSLCGIPFLA
;
A
#
# COMPACT_ATOMS: atom_id res chain seq x y z
N SER A 1 5.02 -2.63 8.20
CA SER A 1 4.81 -2.70 6.74
C SER A 1 5.68 -1.72 5.98
N SER A 2 5.95 -0.52 6.52
CA SER A 2 6.59 0.60 5.80
C SER A 2 8.12 0.63 5.78
N THR A 3 8.83 -0.27 6.48
CA THR A 3 10.31 -0.20 6.61
C THR A 3 11.04 -1.25 5.78
N LEU A 4 10.77 -2.54 6.00
CA LEU A 4 11.54 -3.61 5.35
C LEU A 4 11.23 -3.72 3.85
N VAL A 5 9.96 -3.55 3.47
CA VAL A 5 9.53 -3.77 2.09
C VAL A 5 9.86 -2.58 1.17
N THR A 6 9.95 -1.37 1.74
CA THR A 6 10.29 -0.13 1.01
C THR A 6 11.80 0.10 0.92
N ALA A 7 12.61 -0.55 1.75
CA ALA A 7 14.06 -0.40 1.72
C ALA A 7 14.68 -0.78 0.37
N GLY A 8 14.15 -1.82 -0.29
CA GLY A 8 14.58 -2.20 -1.64
C GLY A 8 14.24 -1.14 -2.69
N VAL A 9 13.04 -0.56 -2.61
CA VAL A 9 12.63 0.55 -3.50
C VAL A 9 13.51 1.78 -3.25
N TYR A 10 13.75 2.13 -1.98
CA TYR A 10 14.60 3.26 -1.62
C TYR A 10 16.04 3.10 -2.12
N LEU A 11 16.60 1.89 -2.04
CA LEU A 11 17.93 1.61 -2.61
C LEU A 11 17.95 1.89 -4.11
N LEU A 12 16.95 1.43 -4.86
CA LEU A 12 16.86 1.67 -6.30
C LEU A 12 16.68 3.16 -6.63
N ILE A 13 15.91 3.90 -5.82
CA ILE A 13 15.77 5.37 -5.94
C ILE A 13 17.14 6.04 -5.80
N ARG A 14 17.95 5.62 -4.82
CA ARG A 14 19.29 6.21 -4.59
C ARG A 14 20.25 5.96 -5.74
N PHE A 15 20.09 4.84 -6.47
CA PHE A 15 20.87 4.52 -7.66
C PHE A 15 20.19 4.90 -8.98
N ASN A 16 19.11 5.71 -8.95
CA ASN A 16 18.34 6.04 -10.16
C ASN A 16 19.22 6.59 -11.29
N MET A 17 20.15 7.50 -10.98
CA MET A 17 21.05 8.09 -11.98
C MET A 17 21.96 7.06 -12.68
N LEU A 18 22.28 5.95 -12.01
CA LEU A 18 23.05 4.84 -12.60
C LEU A 18 22.17 3.85 -13.36
N LEU A 19 20.86 3.82 -13.10
CA LEU A 19 19.94 2.84 -13.67
C LEU A 19 19.25 3.35 -14.94
N LEU A 20 19.22 4.67 -15.14
CA LEU A 20 18.70 5.30 -16.36
C LEU A 20 19.34 4.68 -17.61
N ASP A 21 18.54 4.48 -18.64
CA ASP A 21 18.88 3.89 -19.95
C ASP A 21 19.21 2.40 -20.02
N PHE A 22 19.29 1.68 -18.89
CA PHE A 22 19.46 0.23 -18.93
C PHE A 22 18.18 -0.49 -19.41
N PHE A 23 18.35 -1.49 -20.28
CA PHE A 23 17.25 -2.40 -20.70
C PHE A 23 16.53 -3.04 -19.49
N PHE A 24 17.25 -3.20 -18.38
CA PHE A 24 16.72 -3.66 -17.10
C PHE A 24 15.49 -2.88 -16.63
N LEU A 25 15.41 -1.55 -16.82
CA LEU A 25 14.25 -0.77 -16.41
C LEU A 25 12.98 -1.15 -17.19
N LYS A 26 13.09 -1.51 -18.48
CA LYS A 26 11.94 -1.96 -19.27
C LYS A 26 11.40 -3.30 -18.77
N LEU A 27 12.30 -4.22 -18.39
CA LEU A 27 11.91 -5.49 -17.79
C LEU A 27 11.29 -5.29 -16.40
N LEU A 28 11.84 -4.35 -15.63
CA LEU A 28 11.31 -3.97 -14.31
C LEU A 28 9.92 -3.32 -14.41
N LEU A 29 9.66 -2.53 -15.45
CA LEU A 29 8.33 -1.98 -15.74
C LEU A 29 7.29 -3.10 -15.96
N LEU A 30 7.64 -4.12 -16.75
CA LEU A 30 6.76 -5.25 -17.01
C LEU A 30 6.47 -6.05 -15.73
N LEU A 31 7.53 -6.41 -14.99
CA LEU A 31 7.39 -7.17 -13.75
C LEU A 31 6.58 -6.40 -12.71
N SER A 32 6.86 -5.11 -12.53
CA SER A 32 6.13 -4.26 -11.58
C SER A 32 4.65 -4.12 -11.94
N GLY A 33 4.32 -3.94 -13.23
CA GLY A 33 2.93 -3.94 -13.69
C GLY A 33 2.20 -5.26 -13.41
N LEU A 34 2.85 -6.41 -13.67
CA LEU A 34 2.28 -7.72 -13.38
C LEU A 34 2.08 -7.93 -11.87
N THR A 35 3.03 -7.53 -11.03
CA THR A 35 2.89 -7.64 -9.57
C THR A 35 1.75 -6.78 -9.02
N MET A 36 1.58 -5.56 -9.56
CA MET A 36 0.49 -4.67 -9.17
C MET A 36 -0.87 -5.31 -9.48
N MET A 37 -1.03 -5.86 -10.68
CA MET A 37 -2.27 -6.51 -11.10
C MET A 37 -2.55 -7.79 -10.30
N MET A 38 -1.55 -8.65 -10.09
CA MET A 38 -1.69 -9.88 -9.32
C MET A 38 -2.11 -9.59 -7.87
N ALA A 39 -1.46 -8.61 -7.23
CA ALA A 39 -1.80 -8.18 -5.87
C ALA A 39 -3.22 -7.61 -5.78
N GLY A 40 -3.65 -6.83 -6.78
CA GLY A 40 -5.01 -6.30 -6.83
C GLY A 40 -6.08 -7.38 -6.97
N ILE A 41 -5.88 -8.36 -7.84
CA ILE A 41 -6.84 -9.46 -8.05
C ILE A 41 -6.94 -10.34 -6.79
N SER A 42 -5.79 -10.72 -6.22
CA SER A 42 -5.74 -11.56 -5.01
C SER A 42 -6.38 -10.88 -3.80
N ALA A 43 -6.27 -9.56 -3.66
CA ALA A 43 -6.88 -8.82 -2.55
C ALA A 43 -8.41 -8.92 -2.53
N ASN A 44 -9.05 -9.08 -3.70
CA ASN A 44 -10.51 -9.18 -3.79
C ASN A 44 -11.07 -10.51 -3.27
N TYR A 45 -10.23 -11.56 -3.20
CA TYR A 45 -10.64 -12.89 -2.76
C TYR A 45 -10.17 -13.23 -1.33
N GLU A 46 -9.47 -12.31 -0.67
CA GLU A 46 -9.03 -12.50 0.71
C GLU A 46 -10.08 -12.00 1.71
N PHE A 47 -10.24 -12.75 2.80
CA PHE A 47 -11.18 -12.40 3.88
C PHE A 47 -10.48 -11.90 5.15
N ASP A 48 -9.17 -12.08 5.25
CA ASP A 48 -8.39 -11.60 6.38
C ASP A 48 -8.01 -10.12 6.19
N MET A 49 -8.46 -9.26 7.11
CA MET A 49 -8.15 -7.82 7.10
C MET A 49 -6.66 -7.51 6.92
N LYS A 50 -5.78 -8.21 7.65
CA LYS A 50 -4.34 -7.93 7.59
C LYS A 50 -3.78 -8.30 6.22
N LYS A 51 -4.25 -9.39 5.62
CA LYS A 51 -3.82 -9.81 4.27
C LYS A 51 -4.30 -8.85 3.20
N ILE A 52 -5.52 -8.34 3.28
CA ILE A 52 -6.04 -7.33 2.34
C ILE A 52 -5.16 -6.07 2.40
N ILE A 53 -4.81 -5.60 3.60
CA ILE A 53 -3.93 -4.43 3.77
C ILE A 53 -2.51 -4.72 3.26
N ALA A 54 -2.01 -5.95 3.43
CA ALA A 54 -0.70 -6.37 2.92
C ALA A 54 -0.68 -6.45 1.38
N LEU A 55 -1.68 -7.05 0.74
CA LEU A 55 -1.78 -7.12 -0.72
C LEU A 55 -1.91 -5.73 -1.35
N SER A 56 -2.63 -4.82 -0.69
CA SER A 56 -2.64 -3.42 -1.12
C SER A 56 -1.33 -2.65 -0.84
N THR A 57 -0.39 -3.17 -0.03
CA THR A 57 1.00 -2.64 -0.01
C THR A 57 1.80 -3.19 -1.19
N LEU A 58 1.61 -4.46 -1.53
CA LEU A 58 2.28 -5.09 -2.66
C LEU A 58 1.90 -4.42 -3.98
N SER A 59 0.62 -4.07 -4.17
CA SER A 59 0.19 -3.34 -5.35
C SER A 59 0.81 -1.94 -5.44
N GLN A 60 0.87 -1.20 -4.33
CA GLN A 60 1.48 0.13 -4.27
C GLN A 60 3.00 0.10 -4.44
N LEU A 61 3.67 -0.95 -3.99
CA LEU A 61 5.08 -1.18 -4.30
C LEU A 61 5.30 -1.45 -5.79
N GLY A 62 4.44 -2.26 -6.41
CA GLY A 62 4.43 -2.41 -7.87
C GLY A 62 4.28 -1.07 -8.59
N LEU A 63 3.41 -0.18 -8.09
CA LEU A 63 3.26 1.17 -8.62
C LEU A 63 4.52 2.04 -8.41
N MET A 64 5.15 2.00 -7.24
CA MET A 64 6.42 2.74 -7.01
C MET A 64 7.53 2.26 -7.94
N MET A 65 7.62 0.95 -8.17
CA MET A 65 8.61 0.35 -9.06
C MET A 65 8.35 0.69 -10.53
N SER A 66 7.09 0.79 -10.94
CA SER A 66 6.75 1.22 -12.31
C SER A 66 7.08 2.70 -12.54
N ILE A 67 6.81 3.58 -11.58
CA ILE A 67 7.23 5.00 -11.65
C ILE A 67 8.75 5.13 -11.78
N LEU A 68 9.50 4.37 -10.97
CA LEU A 68 10.95 4.36 -11.02
C LEU A 68 11.46 3.88 -12.39
N SER A 69 10.84 2.86 -12.98
CA SER A 69 11.21 2.37 -14.31
C SER A 69 10.94 3.37 -15.44
N MET A 70 10.03 4.32 -15.25
CA MET A 70 9.80 5.43 -16.17
C MET A 70 10.80 6.59 -15.99
N GLY A 71 11.70 6.50 -15.01
CA GLY A 71 12.74 7.49 -14.73
C GLY A 71 12.34 8.55 -13.69
N PHE A 72 11.12 8.53 -13.17
CA PHE A 72 10.61 9.54 -12.24
C PHE A 72 10.95 9.21 -10.77
N GLY A 73 12.24 9.21 -10.44
CA GLY A 73 12.74 8.86 -9.09
C GLY A 73 12.16 9.71 -7.95
N ASP A 74 12.05 11.04 -8.15
CA ASP A 74 11.51 11.95 -7.13
C ASP A 74 10.02 11.69 -6.84
N LEU A 75 9.26 11.32 -7.89
CA LEU A 75 7.83 11.03 -7.78
C LEU A 75 7.60 9.68 -7.08
N ALA A 76 8.47 8.69 -7.33
CA ALA A 76 8.47 7.43 -6.59
C ALA A 76 8.81 7.65 -5.10
N PHE A 77 9.74 8.56 -4.80
CA PHE A 77 10.08 8.91 -3.42
C PHE A 77 8.94 9.64 -2.70
N TYR A 78 8.30 10.61 -3.35
CA TYR A 78 7.10 11.27 -2.81
C TYR A 78 6.00 10.26 -2.49
N HIS A 79 5.71 9.35 -3.42
CA HIS A 79 4.72 8.29 -3.22
C HIS A 79 5.10 7.34 -2.08
N LEU A 80 6.39 7.02 -1.91
CA LEU A 80 6.88 6.19 -0.80
C LEU A 80 6.57 6.83 0.56
N LEU A 81 6.76 8.15 0.70
CA LEU A 81 6.50 8.88 1.95
C LEU A 81 5.00 8.90 2.28
N THR A 82 4.15 9.30 1.33
CA THR A 82 2.70 9.38 1.55
C THR A 82 2.11 7.99 1.83
N HIS A 83 2.52 6.97 1.08
CA HIS A 83 2.14 5.58 1.32
C HIS A 83 2.54 5.10 2.72
N ALA A 84 3.74 5.44 3.21
CA ALA A 84 4.17 5.05 4.55
C ALA A 84 3.24 5.62 5.64
N MET A 85 2.82 6.88 5.50
CA MET A 85 1.91 7.54 6.44
C MET A 85 0.53 6.87 6.44
N PHE A 86 -0.10 6.69 5.28
CA PHE A 86 -1.44 6.10 5.20
C PHE A 86 -1.48 4.63 5.60
N LYS A 87 -0.46 3.86 5.24
CA LYS A 87 -0.38 2.47 5.67
C LYS A 87 -0.15 2.34 7.17
N ALA A 88 0.63 3.22 7.79
CA ALA A 88 0.77 3.22 9.25
C ALA A 88 -0.59 3.46 9.93
N LEU A 89 -1.38 4.42 9.44
CA LEU A 89 -2.73 4.68 9.96
C LEU A 89 -3.66 3.46 9.79
N LEU A 90 -3.65 2.81 8.61
CA LEU A 90 -4.48 1.64 8.35
C LEU A 90 -4.14 0.46 9.25
N PHE A 91 -2.87 0.14 9.42
CA PHE A 91 -2.46 -0.96 10.29
C PHE A 91 -2.79 -0.67 11.76
N MET A 92 -2.70 0.59 12.20
CA MET A 92 -3.10 0.97 13.55
C MET A 92 -4.62 0.83 13.76
N CYS A 93 -5.43 1.32 12.81
CA CYS A 93 -6.89 1.18 12.87
C CYS A 93 -7.33 -0.28 12.80
N ALA A 94 -6.74 -1.08 11.90
CA ALA A 94 -7.01 -2.50 11.79
C ALA A 94 -6.59 -3.26 13.07
N GLY A 95 -5.47 -2.89 13.69
CA GLY A 95 -5.05 -3.44 14.98
C GLY A 95 -6.08 -3.21 16.09
N MET A 96 -6.63 -2.00 16.18
CA MET A 96 -7.71 -1.68 17.13
C MET A 96 -8.98 -2.49 16.85
N ILE A 97 -9.38 -2.63 15.58
CA ILE A 97 -10.57 -3.42 15.20
C ILE A 97 -10.40 -4.89 15.58
N ILE A 98 -9.23 -5.47 15.29
CA ILE A 98 -8.94 -6.88 15.59
C ILE A 98 -8.92 -7.12 17.10
N HIS A 99 -8.32 -6.20 17.86
CA HIS A 99 -8.30 -6.31 19.32
C HIS A 99 -9.72 -6.26 19.92
N MET A 100 -10.56 -5.35 19.43
CA MET A 100 -11.96 -5.24 19.87
C MET A 100 -12.83 -6.44 19.48
N MET A 101 -12.42 -7.20 18.47
CA MET A 101 -13.08 -8.41 17.99
C MET A 101 -12.48 -9.70 18.58
N ASN A 102 -11.79 -9.62 19.72
CA ASN A 102 -11.12 -10.76 20.37
C ASN A 102 -10.20 -11.53 19.41
N ASP A 103 -9.34 -10.81 18.70
CA ASP A 103 -8.36 -11.33 17.74
C ASP A 103 -8.93 -11.98 16.46
N ASN A 104 -10.25 -11.88 16.21
CA ASN A 104 -10.82 -12.27 14.92
C ASN A 104 -10.45 -11.27 13.81
N GLN A 105 -9.89 -11.79 12.72
CA GLN A 105 -9.38 -10.99 11.59
C GLN A 105 -10.26 -11.08 10.33
N ASP A 106 -11.23 -11.99 10.33
CA ASP A 106 -12.11 -12.26 9.19
C ASP A 106 -13.18 -11.16 9.05
N ILE A 107 -13.16 -10.46 7.91
CA ILE A 107 -14.06 -9.34 7.60
C ILE A 107 -15.54 -9.73 7.62
N ARG A 108 -15.86 -10.99 7.38
CA ARG A 108 -17.25 -11.46 7.29
C ARG A 108 -17.98 -11.34 8.63
N PHE A 109 -17.23 -11.34 9.73
CA PHE A 109 -17.76 -11.14 11.08
C PHE A 109 -17.63 -9.69 11.56
N MET A 110 -17.09 -8.77 10.75
CA MET A 110 -16.91 -7.37 11.10
C MET A 110 -18.08 -6.53 10.60
N GLY A 111 -19.11 -6.37 11.42
CA GLY A 111 -20.29 -5.55 11.13
C GLY A 111 -20.43 -4.32 12.04
N GLY A 112 -21.03 -3.24 11.52
CA GLY A 112 -21.45 -2.08 12.34
C GLY A 112 -20.33 -1.24 12.95
N LEU A 113 -19.10 -1.32 12.43
CA LEU A 113 -17.92 -0.65 13.00
C LEU A 113 -18.08 0.88 13.14
N SER A 114 -18.83 1.53 12.24
CA SER A 114 -19.08 2.98 12.29
C SER A 114 -19.91 3.41 13.50
N ILE A 115 -20.74 2.51 14.04
CA ILE A 115 -21.58 2.78 15.20
C ILE A 115 -20.81 2.52 16.49
N TYR A 116 -20.07 1.41 16.55
CA TYR A 116 -19.36 0.99 17.76
C TYR A 116 -18.05 1.73 18.00
N ILE A 117 -17.28 2.02 16.94
CA ILE A 117 -15.98 2.67 17.04
C ILE A 117 -15.87 3.79 16.00
N PRO A 118 -16.64 4.89 16.16
CA PRO A 118 -16.79 5.92 15.14
C PRO A 118 -15.46 6.57 14.75
N MET A 119 -14.59 6.85 15.73
CA MET A 119 -13.31 7.52 15.45
C MET A 119 -12.36 6.64 14.64
N THR A 120 -12.22 5.35 14.97
CA THR A 120 -11.36 4.45 14.18
C THR A 120 -11.96 4.20 12.80
N SER A 121 -13.28 4.13 12.67
CA SER A 121 -13.95 3.98 11.38
C SER A 121 -13.71 5.20 10.47
N LEU A 122 -13.72 6.42 11.04
CA LEU A 122 -13.42 7.65 10.32
C LEU A 122 -11.96 7.67 9.85
N CYS A 123 -11.00 7.39 10.75
CA CYS A 123 -9.59 7.31 10.39
C CYS A 123 -9.33 6.24 9.32
N LEU A 124 -9.93 5.05 9.45
CA LEU A 124 -9.83 3.97 8.46
C LEU A 124 -10.33 4.43 7.09
N ASN A 125 -11.49 5.08 7.05
CA ASN A 125 -12.06 5.63 5.81
C ASN A 125 -11.18 6.72 5.20
N ILE A 126 -10.67 7.66 5.99
CA ILE A 126 -9.75 8.71 5.50
C ILE A 126 -8.51 8.07 4.86
N SER A 127 -7.91 7.07 5.51
CA SER A 127 -6.75 6.38 4.93
C SER A 127 -7.07 5.52 3.70
N ASN A 128 -8.28 4.95 3.60
CA ASN A 128 -8.68 4.23 2.40
C ASN A 128 -8.92 5.20 1.24
N LEU A 129 -9.54 6.35 1.51
CA LEU A 129 -9.78 7.40 0.52
C LEU A 129 -8.46 7.99 0.00
N SER A 130 -7.47 8.19 0.87
CA SER A 130 -6.13 8.64 0.44
C SER A 130 -5.39 7.56 -0.36
N LEU A 131 -5.51 6.27 0.01
CA LEU A 131 -4.97 5.17 -0.81
C LEU A 131 -5.60 5.07 -2.21
N CYS A 132 -6.87 5.45 -2.36
CA CYS A 132 -7.55 5.53 -3.65
C CYS A 132 -7.14 6.76 -4.48
N GLY A 133 -6.35 7.68 -3.94
CA GLY A 133 -5.85 8.84 -4.67
C GLY A 133 -6.86 9.98 -4.81
N ILE A 134 -7.75 10.17 -3.84
CA ILE A 134 -8.71 11.30 -3.88
C ILE A 134 -7.95 12.64 -3.84
N PRO A 135 -8.41 13.64 -4.62
CA PRO A 135 -7.75 14.95 -4.68
C PRO A 135 -7.61 15.57 -3.28
N PHE A 136 -6.42 16.13 -3.02
CA PHE A 136 -6.06 16.84 -1.78
C PHE A 136 -5.97 15.99 -0.49
N LEU A 137 -6.03 14.66 -0.60
CA LEU A 137 -5.86 13.74 0.55
C LEU A 137 -4.48 13.06 0.58
N ALA A 138 -3.51 13.56 -0.20
CA ALA A 138 -2.14 13.06 -0.25
C ALA A 138 -1.26 13.63 0.87
#